data_AF-A0A0J5WDS2-F1
#
_entry.id   AF-A0A0J5WDS2-F1
#
_cell.length_a   1.000
_cell.length_b   1.000
_cell.length_c   1.000
_cell.angle_alpha   90.00
_cell.angle_beta   90.00
_cell.angle_gamma   90.00
#
_symmetry.space_group_name_H-M   'P 1'
#
loop_
_entity.id
_entity.type
_entity.pdbx_description
1 polymer ?
#
loop_
_entity_poly.entity_id
_entity_poly.type
_entity_poly.pdbx_seq_one_letter_code
_entity_poly.pdbx_strand_id
1 'polypeptide(L)'
;MQFPTGSVVALSSAAATMFSLGMLFLGYWGWHEPLPWRFGDYIVILPALLGFACLASVPFLATSPMKTPDDESRMFVARRVFLCGAIAVWCAIVASLFV
;
A
#
# COMPACT_ATOMS: atom_id res chain seq x y z
N MET A 1 8.51 8.14 23.28
CA MET A 1 7.13 8.58 23.59
C MET A 1 6.17 7.44 23.27
N GLN A 2 5.66 6.75 24.30
CA GLN A 2 4.79 5.58 24.13
C GLN A 2 3.60 5.91 23.19
N PHE A 3 3.47 5.19 22.07
CA PHE A 3 2.42 5.45 21.09
C PHE A 3 1.03 5.31 21.70
N PRO A 4 0.04 6.13 21.28
CA PRO A 4 -1.31 6.02 21.80
C PRO A 4 -1.86 4.62 21.54
N THR A 5 -2.47 4.04 22.58
CA THR A 5 -3.09 2.71 22.57
C THR A 5 -4.03 2.59 21.36
N GLY A 6 -3.85 1.55 20.54
CA GLY A 6 -4.64 1.32 19.32
C GLY A 6 -3.98 1.76 18.00
N SER A 7 -2.77 2.37 18.05
CA SER A 7 -2.06 2.80 16.82
C SER A 7 -1.78 1.67 15.82
N VAL A 8 -1.51 0.45 16.31
CA VAL A 8 -1.27 -0.75 15.46
C VAL A 8 -2.54 -1.15 14.70
N VAL A 9 -3.68 -1.17 15.41
CA VAL A 9 -4.97 -1.52 14.82
C VAL A 9 -5.38 -0.49 13.77
N ALA A 10 -5.26 0.80 14.10
CA ALA A 10 -5.60 1.89 13.18
C ALA A 10 -4.74 1.89 11.91
N LEU A 11 -3.42 1.66 12.03
CA LEU A 11 -2.54 1.60 10.86
C LEU A 11 -2.82 0.37 9.99
N SER A 12 -3.08 -0.78 10.63
CA SER A 12 -3.35 -2.04 9.91
C SER A 12 -4.70 -2.01 9.19
N SER A 13 -5.73 -1.45 9.81
CA SER A 13 -7.04 -1.28 9.17
C SER A 13 -6.96 -0.31 7.99
N ALA A 14 -6.27 0.82 8.14
CA ALA A 14 -6.04 1.76 7.05
C ALA A 14 -5.27 1.12 5.88
N ALA A 15 -4.23 0.33 6.17
CA ALA A 15 -3.49 -0.41 5.14
C ALA A 15 -4.38 -1.42 4.40
N ALA A 16 -5.21 -2.18 5.12
CA ALA A 16 -6.14 -3.13 4.53
C ALA A 16 -7.20 -2.44 3.64
N THR A 17 -7.75 -1.31 4.08
CA THR A 17 -8.70 -0.53 3.28
C THR A 17 -8.05 -0.02 1.99
N MET A 18 -6.85 0.55 2.07
CA MET A 18 -6.14 1.06 0.90
C MET A 18 -5.78 -0.07 -0.08
N PHE A 19 -5.36 -1.22 0.44
CA PHE A 19 -5.07 -2.41 -0.35
C PHE A 19 -6.33 -2.91 -1.08
N SER A 20 -7.47 -2.97 -0.37
CA SER A 20 -8.76 -3.35 -0.96
C SER A 20 -9.21 -2.37 -2.05
N LEU A 21 -9.08 -1.06 -1.84
CA LEU A 21 -9.41 -0.05 -2.84
C LEU A 21 -8.54 -0.20 -4.09
N GLY A 22 -7.23 -0.42 -3.91
CA GLY A 22 -6.35 -0.64 -5.05
C GLY A 22 -6.69 -1.92 -5.80
N MET A 23 -7.06 -3.03 -5.11
CA MET A 23 -7.49 -4.26 -5.78
C MET A 23 -8.75 -4.03 -6.63
N LEU A 24 -9.73 -3.29 -6.09
CA LEU A 24 -10.94 -2.91 -6.85
C LEU A 24 -10.59 -2.07 -8.07
N PHE A 25 -9.70 -1.09 -7.91
CA PHE A 25 -9.20 -0.28 -9.01
C PHE A 25 -8.56 -1.14 -10.10
N LEU A 26 -7.62 -2.03 -9.74
CA LEU A 26 -6.91 -2.86 -10.71
C LEU A 26 -7.86 -3.84 -11.42
N GLY A 27 -8.81 -4.41 -10.68
CA GLY A 27 -9.84 -5.28 -11.23
C GLY A 27 -10.75 -4.54 -12.21
N TYR A 28 -11.17 -3.31 -11.89
CA TYR A 28 -11.99 -2.50 -12.78
C TYR A 28 -11.22 -2.03 -14.03
N TRP A 29 -10.00 -1.53 -13.84
CA TRP A 29 -9.14 -1.04 -14.91
C TRP A 29 -8.76 -2.17 -15.87
N GLY A 30 -8.25 -3.30 -15.35
CA GLY A 30 -7.79 -4.42 -16.19
C GLY A 30 -8.90 -5.23 -16.87
N TRP A 31 -10.17 -5.09 -16.45
CA TRP A 31 -11.28 -5.84 -17.07
C TRP A 31 -11.69 -5.26 -18.42
N HIS A 32 -11.49 -3.96 -18.66
CA HIS A 32 -12.03 -3.26 -19.83
C HIS A 32 -11.22 -3.44 -21.13
N GLU A 33 -10.04 -4.06 -21.09
CA GLU A 33 -9.12 -4.07 -22.23
C GLU A 33 -8.81 -5.50 -22.74
N PRO A 34 -9.52 -5.99 -23.78
CA PRO A 34 -9.15 -7.23 -24.48
C PRO A 34 -7.96 -7.04 -25.45
N LEU A 35 -7.29 -5.89 -25.40
CA LEU A 35 -6.15 -5.54 -26.24
C LEU A 35 -4.84 -6.10 -25.66
N PRO A 36 -3.83 -6.40 -26.50
CA PRO A 36 -2.50 -6.76 -26.00
C PRO A 36 -1.89 -5.61 -25.20
N TRP A 37 -1.15 -5.94 -24.14
CA TRP A 37 -0.58 -4.95 -23.22
C TRP A 37 0.26 -3.92 -23.96
N ARG A 38 -0.06 -2.65 -23.74
CA ARG A 38 0.66 -1.49 -24.25
C ARG A 38 1.67 -1.04 -23.21
N PHE A 39 2.65 -0.24 -23.63
CA PHE A 39 3.69 0.26 -22.73
C PHE A 39 3.12 1.05 -21.54
N GLY A 40 2.00 1.77 -21.74
CA GLY A 40 1.32 2.51 -20.68
C GLY A 40 0.76 1.61 -19.57
N ASP A 41 0.34 0.40 -19.90
CA ASP A 41 -0.25 -0.55 -18.94
C ASP A 41 0.76 -0.95 -17.87
N TYR A 42 2.03 -1.08 -18.26
CA TYR A 42 3.13 -1.32 -17.32
C TYR A 42 3.36 -0.15 -16.36
N ILE A 43 3.11 1.09 -16.80
CA ILE A 43 3.22 2.30 -15.97
C ILE A 43 2.13 2.32 -14.90
N VAL A 44 0.98 1.69 -15.14
CA VAL A 44 -0.10 1.56 -14.14
C VAL A 44 0.14 0.35 -13.23
N ILE A 45 0.46 -0.81 -13.80
CA ILE A 45 0.57 -2.08 -13.06
C ILE A 45 1.79 -2.11 -12.12
N LEU A 46 2.95 -1.64 -12.58
CA LEU A 46 4.17 -1.71 -11.77
C LEU A 46 4.05 -0.96 -10.43
N PRO A 47 3.62 0.33 -10.39
CA PRO A 47 3.41 1.03 -9.13
C PRO A 47 2.25 0.47 -8.32
N ALA A 48 1.19 -0.05 -8.95
CA ALA A 48 0.10 -0.70 -8.21
C ALA A 48 0.59 -1.94 -7.45
N LEU A 49 1.35 -2.82 -8.10
CA LEU A 49 1.93 -4.02 -7.48
C LEU A 49 2.95 -3.68 -6.39
N LEU A 50 3.81 -2.68 -6.62
CA LEU A 50 4.73 -2.19 -5.59
C LEU A 50 3.98 -1.60 -4.39
N GLY A 51 2.91 -0.86 -4.66
CA GLY A 51 2.01 -0.31 -3.65
C GLY A 51 1.35 -1.40 -2.81
N PHE A 52 0.86 -2.46 -3.44
CA PHE A 52 0.32 -3.64 -2.78
C PHE A 52 1.32 -4.37 -1.91
N ALA A 53 2.54 -4.61 -2.42
CA ALA A 53 3.59 -5.24 -1.62
C ALA A 53 3.91 -4.41 -0.37
N CYS A 54 4.01 -3.08 -0.52
CA CYS A 54 4.20 -2.18 0.60
C CYS A 54 3.05 -2.27 1.61
N LEU A 55 1.80 -2.08 1.16
CA LEU A 55 0.61 -2.10 2.02
C LEU A 55 0.42 -3.46 2.73
N ALA A 56 0.66 -4.57 2.05
CA ALA A 56 0.57 -5.92 2.62
C ALA A 56 1.63 -6.17 3.70
N SER A 57 2.80 -5.51 3.61
CA SER A 57 3.86 -5.63 4.62
C SER A 57 3.61 -4.80 5.89
N VAL A 58 2.70 -3.81 5.85
CA VAL A 58 2.43 -2.91 6.99
C VAL A 58 1.95 -3.66 8.25
N PRO A 59 0.99 -4.59 8.19
CA PRO A 59 0.56 -5.34 9.37
C PRO A 59 1.67 -6.20 9.97
N PHE A 60 2.54 -6.79 9.13
CA PHE A 60 3.70 -7.55 9.60
C PHE A 60 4.70 -6.64 10.33
N LEU A 61 4.98 -5.46 9.79
CA LEU A 61 5.85 -4.48 10.44
C LEU A 61 5.25 -3.94 11.73
N ALA A 62 3.93 -3.77 11.79
CA ALA A 62 3.22 -3.26 12.95
C ALA A 62 3.05 -4.30 14.08
N THR A 63 3.03 -5.60 13.77
CA THR A 63 2.82 -6.69 14.74
C THR A 63 4.09 -7.46 15.11
N SER A 64 5.20 -7.28 14.37
CA SER A 64 6.44 -8.01 14.63
C SER A 64 7.00 -7.69 16.04
N PRO A 65 7.42 -8.72 16.82
CA PRO A 65 7.85 -8.56 18.21
C PRO A 65 8.98 -7.53 18.32
N MET A 66 8.82 -6.57 19.23
CA MET A 66 9.82 -5.54 19.50
C MET A 66 11.01 -6.19 20.23
N LYS A 67 12.23 -5.98 19.73
CA LYS A 67 13.46 -6.52 20.33
C LYS A 67 13.86 -5.74 21.60
N THR A 68 13.34 -4.52 21.74
CA THR A 68 13.56 -3.63 22.88
C THR A 68 12.27 -2.85 23.19
N PRO A 69 11.90 -2.61 24.46
CA PRO A 69 10.65 -1.93 24.84
C PRO A 69 10.50 -0.50 24.29
N ASP A 70 11.62 0.18 24.03
CA ASP A 70 11.70 1.55 23.50
C ASP A 70 11.89 1.63 21.98
N ASP A 71 11.74 0.51 21.25
CA ASP A 71 12.03 0.47 19.81
C ASP A 71 10.85 1.03 18.97
N GLU A 72 10.59 2.33 19.17
CA GLU A 72 9.58 3.13 18.46
C GLU A 72 9.89 3.26 16.95
N SER A 73 11.10 2.89 16.55
CA SER A 73 11.60 2.93 15.18
C SER A 73 10.72 2.12 14.22
N ARG A 74 10.20 0.97 14.66
CA ARG A 74 9.43 0.06 13.78
C ARG A 74 8.06 0.61 13.43
N MET A 75 7.38 1.28 14.37
CA MET A 75 6.09 1.91 14.09
C MET A 75 6.27 3.08 13.11
N PHE A 76 7.40 3.79 13.20
CA PHE A 76 7.75 4.84 12.25
C PHE A 76 8.04 4.28 10.84
N VAL A 77 8.75 3.14 10.76
CA VAL A 77 8.96 2.41 9.51
C VAL A 77 7.61 1.93 8.94
N ALA A 78 6.73 1.34 9.74
CA ALA A 78 5.41 0.90 9.29
C ALA A 78 4.58 2.05 8.70
N ARG A 79 4.62 3.24 9.31
CA ARG A 79 3.96 4.45 8.77
C ARG A 79 4.57 4.91 7.44
N ARG A 80 5.90 4.88 7.31
CA ARG A 80 6.58 5.22 6.06
C ARG A 80 6.25 4.24 4.94
N VAL A 81 6.22 2.95 5.24
CA VAL A 81 5.84 1.90 4.28
C VAL A 81 4.38 2.05 3.87
N PHE A 82 3.48 2.36 4.81
CA PHE A 82 2.10 2.70 4.49
C PHE A 82 2.00 3.92 3.55
N LEU A 83 2.70 5.01 3.86
CA LEU A 83 2.72 6.21 3.01
C LEU A 83 3.27 5.91 1.61
N CYS A 84 4.37 5.15 1.52
CA CYS A 84 4.94 4.73 0.25
C CYS A 84 3.94 3.90 -0.56
N GLY A 85 3.27 2.93 0.09
CA GLY A 85 2.26 2.10 -0.55
C GLY A 85 1.05 2.90 -1.02
N ALA A 86 0.53 3.80 -0.19
CA ALA A 86 -0.58 4.66 -0.54
C ALA A 86 -0.24 5.60 -1.70
N ILE A 87 0.93 6.24 -1.69
CA ILE A 87 1.39 7.11 -2.78
C ILE A 87 1.55 6.29 -4.07
N ALA A 88 2.14 5.10 -4.01
CA ALA A 88 2.31 4.25 -5.19
C ALA A 88 0.97 3.87 -5.82
N VAL A 89 -0.03 3.49 -5.01
CA VAL A 89 -1.39 3.19 -5.50
C VAL A 89 -2.04 4.45 -6.10
N TRP A 90 -1.93 5.61 -5.44
CA TRP A 90 -2.47 6.86 -5.99
C TRP A 90 -1.79 7.27 -7.30
N CYS A 91 -0.47 7.13 -7.40
CA CYS A 91 0.26 7.37 -8.65
C CYS A 91 -0.20 6.42 -9.76
N ALA A 92 -0.48 5.14 -9.45
CA ALA A 92 -1.04 4.21 -10.43
C ALA A 92 -2.42 4.65 -10.93
N ILE A 93 -3.31 5.08 -10.02
CA ILE A 93 -4.65 5.60 -10.37
C ILE A 93 -4.53 6.86 -11.23
N VAL A 94 -3.62 7.77 -10.90
CA VAL A 94 -3.41 8.99 -11.69
C VAL A 94 -2.83 8.65 -13.06
N ALA A 95 -1.86 7.74 -13.13
CA ALA A 95 -1.26 7.29 -14.38
C ALA A 95 -2.31 6.67 -15.31
N SER A 96 -3.27 5.91 -14.78
CA SER A 96 -4.33 5.29 -15.58
C SER A 96 -5.31 6.30 -16.20
N LEU A 97 -5.27 7.57 -15.81
CA LEU A 97 -6.06 8.62 -16.46
C LEU A 97 -5.40 9.17 -17.74
N PHE A 98 -4.10 8.91 -17.91
CA PHE A 98 -3.30 9.44 -19.01
C PHE A 98 -2.85 8.38 -20.02
N VAL A 99 -3.01 7.10 -19.67
CA VAL A 99 -2.75 5.93 -20.52
C VAL A 99 -4.04 5.54 -21.22
#